data_AF-A0A3R7AS86-F1
#
_entry.id   AF-A0A3R7AS86-F1
#
_cell.length_a   1.000
_cell.length_b   1.000
_cell.length_c   1.000
_cell.angle_alpha   90.00
_cell.angle_beta   90.00
_cell.angle_gamma   90.00
#
_symmetry.space_group_name_H-M   'P 1'
#
loop_
_entity.id
_entity.type
_entity.pdbx_description
1 polymer ?
#
loop_
_entity_poly.entity_id
_entity_poly.type
_entity_poly.pdbx_seq_one_letter_code
_entity_poly.pdbx_strand_id
1 'polypeptide(L)'
;MWSIIKIGVKREIWGIIRNNPYLPSQPNFPSLPSDLTKAVNLLITLIQQANYLIDKLIESLKEKHTKEGGYNENLLKKRLEYRNSR
;
A
#
# COMPACT_ATOMS: atom_id res chain seq x y z
N MET A 1 17.96 10.73 30.22
CA MET A 1 17.18 9.46 30.21
C MET A 1 16.28 9.34 28.98
N TRP A 2 15.44 10.34 28.66
CA TRP A 2 14.54 10.34 27.50
C TRP A 2 15.22 10.18 26.11
N SER A 3 16.44 10.68 25.92
CA SER A 3 17.17 10.53 24.64
C SER A 3 17.65 9.10 24.37
N ILE A 4 17.95 8.31 25.41
CA ILE A 4 18.47 6.95 25.25
C ILE A 4 17.35 6.02 24.76
N ILE A 5 16.14 6.19 25.29
CA ILE A 5 14.96 5.44 24.87
C ILE A 5 14.63 5.72 23.39
N LYS A 6 14.65 7.00 22.98
CA LYS A 6 14.42 7.38 21.56
C LYS A 6 15.44 6.74 20.61
N ILE A 7 16.71 6.63 21.02
CA ILE A 7 17.77 5.98 20.23
C ILE A 7 17.56 4.47 20.16
N GLY A 8 17.17 3.83 21.27
CA GLY A 8 16.89 2.39 21.34
C GLY A 8 15.74 1.98 20.43
N VAL A 9 14.59 2.68 20.53
CA VAL A 9 13.41 2.45 19.69
C VAL A 9 13.74 2.63 18.20
N LYS A 10 14.53 3.65 17.86
CA LYS A 10 14.96 3.89 16.48
C LYS A 10 15.82 2.75 15.92
N ARG A 11 16.64 2.09 16.75
CA ARG A 11 17.47 0.93 16.34
C ARG A 11 16.66 -0.34 16.14
N GLU A 12 15.71 -0.65 17.03
CA GLU A 12 14.86 -1.84 16.91
C GLU A 12 13.97 -1.77 15.67
N ILE A 13 13.32 -0.63 15.44
CA ILE A 13 12.48 -0.42 14.25
C ILE A 13 13.33 -0.58 12.97
N TRP A 14 14.55 -0.05 12.96
CA TRP A 14 15.47 -0.22 11.82
C TRP A 14 15.98 -1.66 11.63
N GLY A 15 16.02 -2.47 12.69
CA GLY A 15 16.35 -3.90 12.61
C GLY A 15 15.23 -4.69 11.94
N ILE A 16 13.99 -4.42 12.32
CA ILE A 16 12.79 -5.05 11.73
C ILE A 16 12.64 -4.66 10.26
N ILE A 17 12.82 -3.38 9.93
CA ILE A 17 12.71 -2.86 8.57
C ILE A 17 13.77 -3.48 7.63
N ARG A 18 15.03 -3.61 8.08
CA ARG A 18 16.11 -4.17 7.24
C ARG A 18 15.95 -5.65 6.92
N ASN A 19 15.26 -6.40 7.75
CA ASN A 19 15.02 -7.82 7.52
C ASN A 19 13.89 -8.09 6.52
N ASN A 20 13.20 -7.04 6.04
CA ASN A 20 12.16 -7.18 5.02
C ASN A 20 12.78 -7.20 3.61
N PRO A 21 12.65 -8.30 2.85
CA PRO A 21 13.25 -8.43 1.52
C PRO A 21 12.64 -7.50 0.46
N TYR A 22 11.48 -6.90 0.74
CA TYR A 22 10.74 -6.05 -0.21
C TYR A 22 10.96 -4.55 0.00
N LEU A 23 11.70 -4.14 1.04
CA LEU A 23 12.00 -2.73 1.26
C LEU A 23 13.33 -2.36 0.58
N PRO A 24 13.38 -1.23 -0.15
CA PRO A 24 14.63 -0.75 -0.70
C PRO A 24 15.61 -0.46 0.45
N SER A 25 16.89 -0.73 0.22
CA SER A 25 17.97 -0.48 1.19
C SER A 25 18.04 0.98 1.65
N GLN A 26 17.54 1.91 0.83
CA GLN A 26 17.39 3.33 1.13
C GLN A 26 15.99 3.82 0.73
N PRO A 27 15.01 3.75 1.66
CA PRO A 27 13.68 4.29 1.41
C PRO A 27 13.71 5.82 1.30
N ASN A 28 13.10 6.36 0.24
CA ASN A 28 12.93 7.80 0.08
C ASN A 28 11.73 8.26 0.91
N PHE A 29 11.99 8.77 2.12
CA PHE A 29 10.96 9.34 2.97
C PHE A 29 10.78 10.83 2.68
N PRO A 30 9.53 11.32 2.55
CA PRO A 30 9.28 12.75 2.42
C PRO A 30 9.78 13.48 3.67
N SER A 31 10.33 14.69 3.49
CA SER A 31 10.75 15.53 4.61
C SER A 31 9.51 15.95 5.41
N LEU A 32 9.46 15.53 6.68
CA LEU A 32 8.41 15.96 7.60
C LEU A 32 8.68 17.39 8.11
N PRO A 33 7.63 18.16 8.44
CA PRO A 33 7.79 19.44 9.13
C PRO A 33 8.60 19.29 10.43
N SER A 34 9.41 20.29 10.75
CA SER A 34 10.18 20.32 12.00
C SER A 34 9.30 20.46 13.24
N ASP A 35 8.15 21.14 13.09
CA ASP A 35 7.12 21.24 14.12
C ASP A 35 6.35 19.92 14.24
N LEU A 36 6.43 19.31 15.41
CA LEU A 36 5.81 18.03 15.74
C LEU A 36 4.29 18.07 15.51
N THR A 37 3.63 19.18 15.84
CA THR A 37 2.17 19.31 15.68
C THR A 37 1.77 19.23 14.22
N LYS A 38 2.48 19.97 13.36
CA LYS A 38 2.27 19.95 11.92
C LYS A 38 2.60 18.60 11.31
N ALA A 39 3.67 17.96 11.76
CA ALA A 39 4.04 16.62 11.30
C ALA A 39 2.96 15.58 11.64
N VAL A 40 2.43 15.59 12.87
CA VAL A 40 1.36 14.67 13.29
C VAL A 40 0.07 14.92 12.52
N ASN A 41 -0.35 16.18 12.36
CA ASN A 41 -1.55 16.52 11.60
C ASN A 41 -1.44 16.12 10.12
N LEU A 42 -0.25 16.30 9.53
CA LEU A 42 0.04 15.84 8.17
C LEU A 42 -0.06 14.32 8.07
N LEU A 43 0.54 13.57 9.00
CA LEU A 43 0.49 12.11 9.01
C LEU A 43 -0.95 11.59 9.12
N ILE A 44 -1.75 12.15 10.03
CA ILE A 44 -3.17 11.78 10.18
C ILE A 44 -3.93 12.05 8.88
N THR A 45 -3.68 13.20 8.25
CA THR A 45 -4.30 13.57 6.98
C THR A 45 -3.95 12.58 5.87
N LEU A 46 -2.68 12.19 5.76
CA LEU A 46 -2.21 11.21 4.77
C LEU A 46 -2.80 9.82 5.01
N ILE A 47 -2.92 9.38 6.27
CA ILE A 47 -3.57 8.12 6.62
C ILE A 47 -5.05 8.14 6.17
N GLN A 48 -5.76 9.24 6.45
CA GLN A 48 -7.16 9.37 6.06
C GLN A 48 -7.33 9.36 4.53
N GLN A 49 -6.45 10.04 3.80
CA GLN A 49 -6.45 10.03 2.33
C GLN A 49 -6.15 8.63 1.78
N ALA A 50 -5.17 7.93 2.35
CA ALA A 50 -4.84 6.57 1.94
C ALA A 50 -6.02 5.61 2.14
N ASN A 51 -6.70 5.68 3.29
CA ASN A 51 -7.90 4.88 3.56
C ASN A 51 -9.00 5.16 2.53
N TYR A 52 -9.30 6.43 2.27
CA TYR A 52 -10.29 6.81 1.26
C TYR A 52 -9.95 6.27 -0.14
N LEU A 53 -8.70 6.35 -0.55
CA LEU A 53 -8.24 5.84 -1.85
C LEU A 53 -8.35 4.32 -1.93
N ILE A 54 -8.04 3.60 -0.84
CA ILE A 54 -8.19 2.15 -0.77
C ILE A 54 -9.66 1.75 -0.91
N ASP A 55 -10.57 2.44 -0.22
CA ASP A 55 -12.01 2.18 -0.33
C ASP A 55 -12.50 2.39 -1.77
N LYS A 56 -12.08 3.49 -2.41
CA LYS A 56 -12.41 3.76 -3.81
C LYS A 56 -11.82 2.73 -4.77
N LEU A 57 -10.61 2.24 -4.50
CA LEU A 57 -10.01 1.17 -5.29
C LEU A 57 -10.82 -0.13 -5.18
N ILE A 58 -11.28 -0.47 -3.98
CA ILE A 58 -12.12 -1.66 -3.76
C ILE A 58 -13.44 -1.52 -4.53
N GLU A 59 -14.10 -0.37 -4.45
CA GLU A 59 -15.33 -0.10 -5.22
C GLU A 59 -15.09 -0.22 -6.73
N SER A 60 -14.02 0.40 -7.23
CA SER A 60 -13.66 0.34 -8.66
C SER A 60 -13.39 -1.09 -9.13
N LEU A 61 -12.68 -1.89 -8.33
CA LEU A 61 -12.42 -3.29 -8.64
C LEU A 61 -13.70 -4.13 -8.67
N LYS A 62 -14.64 -3.88 -7.74
CA LYS A 62 -15.95 -4.53 -7.73
C LYS A 62 -16.75 -4.16 -8.98
N GLU A 63 -16.85 -2.88 -9.32
CA GLU A 63 -17.54 -2.44 -10.54
C GLU A 63 -16.94 -3.04 -11.80
N LYS A 64 -15.61 -3.04 -11.90
CA LYS A 64 -14.90 -3.63 -13.04
C LYS A 64 -15.21 -5.11 -13.16
N HIS A 65 -15.18 -5.84 -12.04
CA HIS A 65 -15.54 -7.25 -12.02
C HIS A 65 -16.98 -7.49 -12.47
N THR A 66 -17.93 -6.66 -12.02
CA THR A 66 -19.35 -6.76 -12.43
C THR A 66 -19.58 -6.42 -13.91
N LYS A 67 -18.88 -5.40 -14.45
CA LYS A 67 -19.07 -4.92 -15.83
C LYS A 67 -18.32 -5.76 -16.88
N GLU A 68 -17.07 -6.09 -16.60
CA GLU A 68 -16.15 -6.75 -17.56
C GLU A 68 -15.99 -8.26 -17.30
N GLY A 69 -16.38 -8.73 -16.12
CA GLY A 69 -16.16 -10.10 -15.68
C GLY A 69 -14.80 -10.32 -15.00
N GLY A 70 -14.67 -11.46 -14.34
CA GLY A 70 -13.44 -11.85 -13.64
C GLY A 70 -12.31 -12.29 -14.56
N TYR A 71 -11.08 -12.29 -14.04
CA TYR A 71 -9.92 -12.85 -14.74
C TYR A 71 -10.18 -14.31 -15.18
N ASN A 72 -10.73 -15.13 -14.28
CA ASN A 72 -11.06 -16.52 -14.56
C ASN A 72 -12.16 -16.67 -15.63
N GLU A 73 -13.19 -15.82 -15.59
CA GLU A 73 -14.26 -15.84 -16.58
C GLU A 73 -13.74 -15.47 -17.96
N ASN A 74 -12.87 -14.46 -18.03
CA ASN A 74 -12.24 -14.03 -19.27
C ASN A 74 -11.29 -15.09 -19.83
N LEU A 75 -10.56 -15.82 -18.98
CA LEU A 75 -9.76 -16.96 -19.41
C LEU A 75 -10.62 -18.13 -19.92
N LEU A 76 -11.75 -18.41 -19.25
CA LEU A 76 -12.67 -19.45 -19.68
C LEU A 76 -13.30 -19.12 -21.04
N LYS A 77 -13.77 -17.88 -21.23
CA LYS A 77 -14.29 -17.39 -22.53
C LYS A 77 -13.26 -17.61 -23.64
N LYS A 78 -12.02 -17.15 -23.44
CA LYS A 78 -10.91 -17.38 -24.39
C LYS A 78 -10.66 -18.85 -24.69
N ARG A 79 -10.76 -19.73 -23.67
CA ARG A 79 -10.58 -21.17 -23.84
C ARG A 79 -11.70 -21.80 -24.68
N LEU A 80 -12.94 -21.36 -24.50
CA LEU A 80 -14.09 -21.85 -25.28
C LEU A 80 -14.01 -21.36 -26.74
N GLU A 81 -13.64 -20.10 -26.97
CA GLU A 81 -13.40 -19.55 -28.30
C GLU A 81 -12.33 -20.34 -29.07
N TYR A 82 -11.22 -20.70 -28.41
CA TYR A 82 -10.17 -21.54 -29.01
C TYR A 82 -10.67 -22.96 -29.36
N ARG A 83 -11.58 -23.53 -28.56
CA ARG A 83 -12.13 -24.86 -28.82
C ARG A 83 -13.14 -24.86 -29.97
N ASN A 84 -13.96 -23.82 -30.07
CA ASN A 84 -15.02 -23.70 -31.09
C ASN A 84 -14.51 -23.22 -32.47
N SER A 85 -13.25 -22.76 -32.55
CA SER A 85 -12.60 -22.35 -33.81
C SER A 85 -11.78 -23.46 -34.49
N ARG A 86 -11.84 -24.70 -33.96
CA ARG A 86 -11.38 -25.92 -34.62
C ARG A 86 -12.55 -26.66 -35.23
#